data_AF-N1NYE5-F1
#
_entry.id   AF-N1NYE5-F1
#
_cell.length_a   1.000
_cell.length_b   1.000
_cell.length_c   1.000
_cell.angle_alpha   90.00
_cell.angle_beta   90.00
_cell.angle_gamma   90.00
#
_symmetry.space_group_name_H-M   'P 1'
#
loop_
_entity.id
_entity.type
_entity.pdbx_description
1 polymer ?
#
loop_
_entity_poly.entity_id
_entity_poly.type
_entity_poly.pdbx_seq_one_letter_code
_entity_poly.pdbx_strand_id
1 'polypeptide(L)'
;MTRPKTFFDISIGGKPQGRIVFELYNDIVPKTAENFLKLCEGNAGMAKTKPDVPLSYKGSIFHRVIKDFMCQFGDFTNFNGTGGESIYDEKFEDENFTVKHDKPFLLSMANAGPNTNGSQAFITCVPTPHLDGKHVVFGEVIQGKRIVRLIENQQCDQENNKPLRDVKIDDCGVLPDDYQVPENAEATPTDEYGDNYEDVLKQDEKVDLKNFDTVLKAIETVKNIGTEQFKKQNYSVALEKYVKCDKFLKEYFPEDLEKEQIEKINQLKVSIPLNIAICALKLKDYKQVLVASSEVLYAEAADEKAKAKALYRRGLAYYHIWLSMT
;
A
#
# COMPACT_ATOMS: atom_id res chain seq x y z
N MET A 1 23.70 -23.58 8.71
CA MET A 1 22.64 -23.13 9.63
C MET A 1 21.43 -22.78 8.80
N THR A 2 20.22 -23.02 9.31
CA THR A 2 18.99 -22.55 8.64
C THR A 2 18.91 -21.04 8.75
N ARG A 3 18.47 -20.38 7.68
CA ARG A 3 18.26 -18.94 7.68
C ARG A 3 17.00 -18.59 8.48
N PRO A 4 17.10 -17.68 9.47
CA PRO A 4 15.95 -17.25 10.24
C PRO A 4 14.93 -16.53 9.36
N LYS A 5 13.66 -16.65 9.75
CA LYS A 5 12.56 -15.95 9.08
C LYS A 5 11.90 -14.99 10.06
N THR A 6 11.71 -13.76 9.63
CA THR A 6 11.02 -12.72 10.43
C THR A 6 9.86 -12.15 9.65
N PHE A 7 8.94 -11.47 10.33
CA PHE A 7 7.78 -10.87 9.68
C PHE A 7 7.49 -9.45 10.16
N PHE A 8 6.82 -8.69 9.29
CA PHE A 8 6.10 -7.46 9.62
C PHE A 8 4.64 -7.59 9.22
N ASP A 9 3.73 -7.25 10.13
CA ASP A 9 2.34 -6.97 9.81
C ASP A 9 2.19 -5.47 9.53
N ILE A 10 1.68 -5.13 8.35
CA ILE A 10 1.67 -3.76 7.82
C ILE A 10 0.25 -3.21 7.78
N SER A 11 0.10 -1.94 8.18
CA SER A 11 -1.04 -1.12 7.78
C SER A 11 -0.63 0.12 7.01
N ILE A 12 -1.55 0.61 6.18
CA ILE A 12 -1.41 1.86 5.42
C ILE A 12 -2.63 2.73 5.74
N GLY A 13 -2.40 3.91 6.32
CA GLY A 13 -3.47 4.80 6.79
C GLY A 13 -4.39 4.12 7.81
N GLY A 14 -3.85 3.23 8.64
CA GLY A 14 -4.60 2.44 9.63
C GLY A 14 -5.37 1.24 9.07
N LYS A 15 -5.36 1.00 7.77
CA LYS A 15 -5.98 -0.19 7.16
C LYS A 15 -4.95 -1.33 7.05
N PRO A 16 -5.16 -2.50 7.69
CA PRO A 16 -4.28 -3.66 7.55
C PRO A 16 -4.12 -4.08 6.08
N GLN A 17 -2.89 -4.32 5.66
CA GLN A 17 -2.52 -4.78 4.31
C GLN A 17 -2.04 -6.23 4.28
N GLY A 18 -1.66 -6.78 5.43
CA GLY A 18 -1.18 -8.16 5.58
C GLY A 18 0.27 -8.21 6.04
N ARG A 19 0.93 -9.32 5.73
CA ARG A 19 2.24 -9.69 6.26
C ARG A 19 3.34 -9.71 5.20
N ILE A 20 4.48 -9.10 5.52
CA ILE A 20 5.75 -9.26 4.80
C ILE A 20 6.60 -10.24 5.60
N VAL A 21 7.20 -11.23 4.93
CA VAL A 21 8.13 -12.19 5.54
C VAL A 21 9.49 -12.06 4.89
N PHE A 22 10.53 -12.02 5.72
CA PHE A 22 11.92 -11.92 5.33
C PHE A 22 12.65 -13.22 5.64
N GLU A 23 13.58 -13.61 4.77
CA GLU A 23 14.64 -14.58 5.09
C GLU A 23 15.94 -13.80 5.34
N LEU A 24 16.65 -14.11 6.43
CA LEU A 24 17.87 -13.41 6.83
C LEU A 24 19.13 -14.24 6.54
N TYR A 25 20.14 -13.62 5.94
CA TYR A 25 21.37 -14.26 5.50
C TYR A 25 22.40 -14.43 6.63
N ASN A 26 22.01 -15.09 7.73
CA ASN A 26 22.90 -15.31 8.89
C ASN A 26 24.14 -16.16 8.58
N ASP A 27 24.12 -16.91 7.49
CA ASP A 27 25.24 -17.65 6.92
C ASP A 27 26.29 -16.75 6.22
N ILE A 28 25.93 -15.51 5.88
CA ILE A 28 26.80 -14.54 5.18
C ILE A 28 27.13 -13.35 6.08
N VAL A 29 26.13 -12.79 6.77
CA VAL A 29 26.21 -11.60 7.62
C VAL A 29 25.55 -11.85 8.99
N PRO A 30 26.14 -12.72 9.83
CA PRO A 30 25.53 -13.13 11.10
C PRO A 30 25.21 -11.98 12.04
N LYS A 31 26.09 -10.97 12.18
CA LYS A 31 25.84 -9.83 13.08
C LYS A 31 24.69 -8.96 12.59
N THR A 32 24.61 -8.73 11.29
CA THR A 32 23.57 -7.89 10.68
C THR A 32 22.22 -8.60 10.74
N ALA A 33 22.19 -9.91 10.44
CA ALA A 33 21.01 -10.74 10.57
C ALA A 33 20.52 -10.83 12.02
N GLU A 34 21.43 -11.01 13.00
CA GLU A 34 21.06 -11.06 14.43
C GLU A 34 20.49 -9.73 14.91
N ASN A 35 21.05 -8.59 14.50
CA ASN A 35 20.51 -7.27 14.81
C ASN A 35 19.05 -7.14 14.34
N PHE A 36 18.77 -7.43 13.07
CA PHE A 36 17.43 -7.34 12.54
C PHE A 36 16.46 -8.33 13.20
N LEU A 37 16.92 -9.55 13.46
CA LEU A 37 16.14 -10.59 14.14
C LEU A 37 15.70 -10.13 15.53
N LYS A 38 16.63 -9.63 16.34
CA LYS A 38 16.36 -9.16 17.70
C LYS A 38 15.46 -7.93 17.75
N LEU A 39 15.59 -7.02 16.79
CA LEU A 39 14.66 -5.90 16.62
C LEU A 39 13.26 -6.34 16.18
N CYS A 40 13.12 -7.46 15.45
CA CYS A 40 11.82 -8.07 15.19
C CYS A 40 11.25 -8.76 16.44
N GLU A 41 12.07 -9.46 17.23
CA GLU A 41 11.64 -10.08 18.50
C GLU A 41 11.17 -9.05 19.53
N GLY A 42 11.80 -7.87 19.58
CA GLY A 42 11.41 -6.78 20.48
C GLY A 42 11.73 -7.03 21.95
N ASN A 43 12.61 -7.98 22.26
CA ASN A 43 12.98 -8.36 23.63
C ASN A 43 14.43 -7.97 24.00
N ALA A 44 15.10 -7.16 23.17
CA ALA A 44 16.48 -6.73 23.36
C ALA A 44 16.66 -5.58 24.37
N GLY A 45 15.59 -5.13 25.02
CA GLY A 45 15.60 -4.05 26.00
C GLY A 45 15.16 -2.70 25.42
N MET A 46 15.65 -1.62 26.02
CA MET A 46 15.33 -0.23 25.63
C MET A 46 16.52 0.41 24.91
N ALA A 47 16.23 1.33 23.99
CA ALA A 47 17.24 2.12 23.31
C ALA A 47 17.99 3.02 24.32
N LYS A 48 19.32 3.00 24.29
CA LYS A 48 20.16 3.88 25.13
C LYS A 48 19.97 5.34 24.77
N THR A 49 19.78 5.64 23.49
CA THR A 49 19.57 6.99 22.95
C THR A 49 18.21 7.58 23.35
N LYS A 50 17.23 6.72 23.67
CA LYS A 50 15.89 7.13 24.08
C LYS A 50 15.29 6.08 25.05
N PRO A 51 15.56 6.18 26.36
CA PRO A 51 15.30 5.11 27.34
C PRO A 51 13.85 4.61 27.47
N ASP A 52 12.87 5.38 27.00
CA ASP A 52 11.45 5.00 27.00
C ASP A 52 11.00 4.27 25.71
N VAL A 53 11.92 4.04 24.76
CA VAL A 53 11.63 3.39 23.49
C VAL A 53 12.26 1.99 23.46
N PRO A 54 11.46 0.92 23.25
CA PRO A 54 11.99 -0.42 23.13
C PRO A 54 12.80 -0.60 21.85
N LEU A 55 13.82 -1.46 21.89
CA LEU A 55 14.54 -1.94 20.70
C LEU A 55 13.64 -2.89 19.91
N SER A 56 12.69 -2.31 19.16
CA SER A 56 11.71 -3.06 18.37
C SER A 56 11.28 -2.30 17.12
N TYR A 57 11.01 -3.03 16.03
CA TYR A 57 10.34 -2.47 14.86
C TYR A 57 8.83 -2.28 15.05
N LYS A 58 8.22 -2.87 16.08
CA LYS A 58 6.80 -2.72 16.35
C LYS A 58 6.46 -1.25 16.60
N GLY A 59 5.52 -0.72 15.82
CA GLY A 59 5.12 0.68 15.85
C GLY A 59 5.99 1.62 15.03
N SER A 60 7.12 1.14 14.47
CA SER A 60 7.94 1.92 13.53
C SER A 60 7.21 2.11 12.19
N ILE A 61 7.70 3.04 11.38
CA ILE A 61 7.09 3.41 10.09
C ILE A 61 8.10 3.35 8.95
N PHE A 62 7.58 3.22 7.74
CA PHE A 62 8.33 3.52 6.52
C PHE A 62 8.34 5.04 6.33
N HIS A 63 9.41 5.68 6.78
CA HIS A 63 9.51 7.14 6.83
C HIS A 63 10.04 7.75 5.52
N ARG A 64 10.55 6.93 4.60
CA ARG A 64 11.04 7.37 3.29
C ARG A 64 10.79 6.30 2.23
N VAL A 65 10.03 6.63 1.19
CA VAL A 65 9.69 5.71 0.10
C VAL A 65 9.94 6.41 -1.23
N ILE A 66 10.77 5.80 -2.07
CA ILE A 66 11.07 6.32 -3.41
C ILE A 66 10.70 5.24 -4.42
N LYS A 67 9.69 5.56 -5.22
CA LYS A 67 9.20 4.68 -6.28
C LYS A 67 10.32 4.35 -7.28
N ASP A 68 10.34 3.10 -7.74
CA ASP A 68 11.35 2.57 -8.66
C ASP A 68 12.77 2.63 -8.05
N PHE A 69 12.85 2.61 -6.71
CA PHE A 69 14.10 2.57 -5.97
C PHE A 69 14.00 1.68 -4.71
N MET A 70 13.44 2.19 -3.60
CA MET A 70 13.41 1.47 -2.32
C MET A 70 12.37 2.03 -1.32
N CYS A 71 12.06 1.20 -0.31
CA CYS A 71 11.22 1.55 0.83
C CYS A 71 12.04 1.46 2.13
N GLN A 72 12.31 2.60 2.79
CA GLN A 72 13.16 2.70 3.98
C GLN A 72 12.35 2.84 5.27
N PHE A 73 12.77 2.12 6.31
CA PHE A 73 12.13 2.02 7.62
C PHE A 73 13.18 1.86 8.74
N GLY A 74 12.71 1.69 9.97
CA GLY A 74 13.54 1.24 11.09
C GLY A 74 14.05 2.34 12.00
N ASP A 75 13.65 3.60 11.78
CA ASP A 75 13.78 4.66 12.77
C ASP A 75 12.58 4.59 13.73
N PHE A 76 12.73 3.82 14.81
CA PHE A 76 11.73 3.68 15.86
C PHE A 76 11.86 4.74 16.98
N THR A 77 12.90 5.59 16.95
CA THR A 77 13.10 6.61 17.97
C THR A 77 12.53 7.97 17.54
N ASN A 78 12.80 8.40 16.31
CA ASN A 78 12.42 9.71 15.78
C ASN A 78 11.43 9.65 14.60
N PHE A 79 11.23 8.48 14.00
CA PHE A 79 10.27 8.24 12.91
C PHE A 79 10.49 9.11 11.65
N ASN A 80 11.72 9.61 11.42
CA ASN A 80 12.01 10.55 10.33
C ASN A 80 13.38 10.31 9.64
N GLY A 81 14.10 9.25 10.03
CA GLY A 81 15.39 8.88 9.47
C GLY A 81 16.59 9.47 10.22
N THR A 82 16.37 10.27 11.27
CA THR A 82 17.46 10.86 12.09
C THR A 82 17.82 10.01 13.31
N GLY A 83 17.04 8.98 13.60
CA GLY A 83 17.21 8.12 14.76
C GLY A 83 17.52 6.66 14.41
N GLY A 84 17.10 5.76 15.29
CA GLY A 84 17.43 4.33 15.25
C GLY A 84 18.68 3.96 16.05
N GLU A 85 18.73 2.72 16.51
CA GLU A 85 19.80 2.18 17.35
C GLU A 85 19.90 0.67 17.15
N SER A 86 21.11 0.11 17.09
CA SER A 86 21.29 -1.34 16.98
C SER A 86 21.18 -2.03 18.34
N ILE A 87 21.13 -3.36 18.34
CA ILE A 87 21.13 -4.14 19.58
C ILE A 87 22.48 -4.15 20.31
N TYR A 88 23.55 -3.73 19.62
CA TYR A 88 24.92 -3.73 20.15
C TYR A 88 25.26 -2.38 20.78
N ASP A 89 25.02 -1.31 20.04
CA ASP A 89 25.17 0.08 20.47
C ASP A 89 24.42 1.03 19.50
N GLU A 90 24.65 2.35 19.59
CA GLU A 90 24.13 3.32 18.62
C GLU A 90 24.41 2.89 17.16
N LYS A 91 25.62 2.40 16.89
CA LYS A 91 26.08 1.98 15.55
C LYS A 91 26.94 0.72 15.59
N PHE A 92 27.01 0.00 14.47
CA PHE A 92 27.94 -1.12 14.25
C PHE A 92 28.53 -1.11 12.83
N GLU A 93 29.63 -1.86 12.66
CA GLU A 93 30.46 -1.93 11.46
C GLU A 93 29.73 -2.57 10.26
N ASP A 94 30.19 -2.26 9.04
CA ASP A 94 29.79 -2.99 7.83
C ASP A 94 30.41 -4.39 7.85
N GLU A 95 29.58 -5.43 7.81
CA GLU A 95 30.05 -6.81 8.00
C GLU A 95 30.75 -7.39 6.75
N ASN A 96 30.08 -7.33 5.59
CA ASN A 96 30.68 -7.52 4.27
C ASN A 96 29.73 -7.04 3.16
N PHE A 97 30.21 -7.02 1.92
CA PHE A 97 29.45 -6.63 0.73
C PHE A 97 29.40 -7.75 -0.31
N THR A 98 29.32 -9.01 0.14
CA THR A 98 29.36 -10.19 -0.74
C THR A 98 28.14 -10.26 -1.66
N VAL A 99 26.95 -9.93 -1.14
CA VAL A 99 25.70 -9.93 -1.89
C VAL A 99 25.48 -8.57 -2.55
N LYS A 100 25.14 -8.57 -3.84
CA LYS A 100 24.89 -7.37 -4.64
C LYS A 100 23.41 -7.00 -4.65
N HIS A 101 23.11 -5.74 -4.94
CA HIS A 101 21.74 -5.26 -5.11
C HIS A 101 21.25 -5.50 -6.55
N ASP A 102 21.24 -6.75 -7.00
CA ASP A 102 21.00 -7.13 -8.40
C ASP A 102 19.53 -7.44 -8.73
N LYS A 103 18.65 -7.46 -7.74
CA LYS A 103 17.23 -7.76 -7.88
C LYS A 103 16.35 -6.94 -6.91
N PRO A 104 15.05 -6.77 -7.20
CA PRO A 104 14.11 -6.21 -6.24
C PRO A 104 13.94 -7.14 -5.02
N PHE A 105 13.38 -6.57 -3.95
CA PHE A 105 13.00 -7.23 -2.71
C PHE A 105 14.16 -7.73 -1.85
N LEU A 106 15.35 -7.19 -2.06
CA LEU A 106 16.49 -7.38 -1.15
C LEU A 106 16.33 -6.47 0.06
N LEU A 107 16.72 -6.98 1.22
CA LEU A 107 16.74 -6.28 2.49
C LEU A 107 18.18 -5.84 2.81
N SER A 108 18.40 -4.54 3.00
CA SER A 108 19.73 -3.95 3.11
C SER A 108 19.79 -2.83 4.14
N MET A 109 20.94 -2.64 4.79
CA MET A 109 21.13 -1.65 5.86
C MET A 109 21.20 -0.23 5.30
N ALA A 110 20.45 0.69 5.91
CA ALA A 110 20.69 2.12 5.72
C ALA A 110 21.83 2.56 6.66
N ASN A 111 22.68 3.46 6.17
CA ASN A 111 23.80 4.02 6.93
C ASN A 111 24.06 5.48 6.50
N ALA A 112 24.88 6.18 7.29
CA ALA A 112 25.33 7.56 7.05
C ALA A 112 26.82 7.60 6.60
N GLY A 113 27.28 6.55 5.92
CA GLY A 113 28.68 6.31 5.59
C GLY A 113 29.20 5.01 6.20
N PRO A 114 30.49 4.66 5.93
CA PRO A 114 31.07 3.40 6.37
C PRO A 114 30.89 3.17 7.87
N ASN A 115 30.51 1.94 8.25
CA ASN A 115 30.44 1.48 9.64
C ASN A 115 29.48 2.28 10.54
N THR A 116 28.35 2.73 9.96
CA THR A 116 27.33 3.47 10.70
C THR A 116 25.96 2.79 10.66
N ASN A 117 25.95 1.45 10.64
CA ASN A 117 24.72 0.66 10.65
C ASN A 117 24.04 0.79 12.02
N GLY A 118 22.75 1.09 12.04
CA GLY A 118 21.93 1.16 13.26
C GLY A 118 20.77 0.16 13.19
N SER A 119 19.54 0.65 13.29
CA SER A 119 18.32 -0.14 13.03
C SER A 119 17.67 0.14 11.69
N GLN A 120 18.06 1.21 10.99
CA GLN A 120 17.42 1.58 9.74
C GLN A 120 17.81 0.62 8.61
N ALA A 121 16.82 0.22 7.82
CA ALA A 121 16.97 -0.69 6.69
C ALA A 121 16.05 -0.27 5.55
N PHE A 122 16.29 -0.79 4.36
CA PHE A 122 15.42 -0.59 3.21
C PHE A 122 15.20 -1.89 2.44
N ILE A 123 14.05 -1.94 1.75
CA ILE A 123 13.69 -3.00 0.82
C ILE A 123 13.85 -2.44 -0.60
N THR A 124 14.67 -3.08 -1.45
CA THR A 124 14.81 -2.66 -2.84
C THR A 124 13.53 -2.93 -3.63
N CYS A 125 13.18 -2.06 -4.57
CA CYS A 125 12.04 -2.24 -5.46
C CYS A 125 12.45 -2.52 -6.92
N VAL A 126 13.73 -2.30 -7.23
CA VAL A 126 14.41 -2.60 -8.49
C VAL A 126 15.86 -3.00 -8.19
N PRO A 127 16.66 -3.49 -9.17
CA PRO A 127 18.11 -3.58 -9.00
C PRO A 127 18.75 -2.21 -8.72
N THR A 128 19.60 -2.11 -7.70
CA THR A 128 20.24 -0.86 -7.27
C THR A 128 21.77 -0.98 -7.16
N PRO A 129 22.49 -1.31 -8.25
CA PRO A 129 23.93 -1.60 -8.22
C PRO A 129 24.80 -0.43 -7.75
N HIS A 130 24.29 0.80 -7.77
CA HIS A 130 24.99 1.98 -7.25
C HIS A 130 25.16 1.98 -5.71
N LEU A 131 24.46 1.07 -5.02
CA LEU A 131 24.55 0.82 -3.57
C LEU A 131 25.55 -0.31 -3.21
N ASP A 132 26.06 -1.04 -4.21
CA ASP A 132 27.03 -2.12 -4.00
C ASP A 132 28.32 -1.57 -3.34
N GLY A 133 28.84 -2.30 -2.36
CA GLY A 133 30.02 -1.89 -1.59
C GLY A 133 29.78 -0.74 -0.59
N LYS A 134 28.53 -0.29 -0.43
CA LYS A 134 28.16 0.81 0.48
C LYS A 134 27.12 0.41 1.52
N HIS A 135 26.24 -0.53 1.19
CA HIS A 135 25.17 -1.00 2.06
C HIS A 135 25.22 -2.52 2.18
N VAL A 136 25.11 -3.04 3.40
CA VAL A 136 25.17 -4.47 3.69
C VAL A 136 23.81 -5.08 3.34
N VAL A 137 23.76 -5.94 2.32
CA VAL A 137 22.58 -6.77 2.02
C VAL A 137 22.55 -7.96 2.98
N PHE A 138 21.44 -8.13 3.70
CA PHE A 138 21.35 -9.11 4.78
C PHE A 138 20.11 -9.99 4.76
N GLY A 139 19.27 -9.88 3.74
CA GLY A 139 18.12 -10.75 3.55
C GLY A 139 17.33 -10.43 2.30
N GLU A 140 16.16 -11.06 2.20
CA GLU A 140 15.20 -10.78 1.13
C GLU A 140 13.75 -11.05 1.57
N VAL A 141 12.80 -10.45 0.85
CA VAL A 141 11.38 -10.73 1.05
C VAL A 141 11.00 -12.03 0.34
N ILE A 142 10.49 -12.99 1.11
CA ILE A 142 10.03 -14.29 0.63
C ILE A 142 8.50 -14.38 0.55
N GLN A 143 7.78 -13.49 1.22
CA GLN A 143 6.32 -13.32 1.12
C GLN A 143 5.92 -11.87 1.35
N GLY A 144 4.84 -11.43 0.71
CA GLY A 144 4.29 -10.08 0.84
C GLY A 144 4.97 -9.10 -0.12
N LYS A 145 5.49 -9.58 -1.25
CA LYS A 145 6.07 -8.72 -2.30
C LYS A 145 5.03 -7.73 -2.82
N ARG A 146 3.77 -8.14 -2.95
CA ARG A 146 2.68 -7.22 -3.29
C ARG A 146 2.54 -6.08 -2.28
N ILE A 147 2.78 -6.33 -0.99
CA ILE A 147 2.68 -5.30 0.06
C ILE A 147 3.83 -4.32 -0.08
N VAL A 148 5.05 -4.78 -0.38
CA VAL A 148 6.17 -3.87 -0.71
C VAL A 148 5.81 -2.97 -1.89
N ARG A 149 5.16 -3.50 -2.94
CA ARG A 149 4.68 -2.70 -4.07
C ARG A 149 3.57 -1.72 -3.68
N LEU A 150 2.67 -2.09 -2.77
CA LEU A 150 1.68 -1.16 -2.21
C LEU A 150 2.36 -0.01 -1.46
N ILE A 151 3.40 -0.30 -0.67
CA ILE A 151 4.20 0.72 0.03
C ILE A 151 4.90 1.62 -0.98
N GLU A 152 5.61 1.05 -1.95
CA GLU A 152 6.35 1.77 -3.01
C GLU A 152 5.49 2.78 -3.77
N ASN A 153 4.21 2.45 -4.01
CA ASN A 153 3.30 3.29 -4.77
C ASN A 153 2.49 4.27 -3.92
N GLN A 154 2.81 4.44 -2.63
CA GLN A 154 2.21 5.52 -1.85
C GLN A 154 2.60 6.89 -2.41
N GLN A 155 1.65 7.82 -2.40
CA GLN A 155 1.97 9.23 -2.62
C GLN A 155 2.85 9.70 -1.46
N CYS A 156 3.92 10.39 -1.79
CA CYS A 156 4.89 10.89 -0.83
C CYS A 156 4.98 12.42 -0.89
N ASP A 157 5.42 13.04 0.21
CA ASP A 157 5.77 14.45 0.22
C ASP A 157 6.98 14.75 -0.68
N GLN A 158 7.15 16.01 -1.07
CA GLN A 158 8.23 16.44 -1.95
C GLN A 158 9.55 16.67 -1.22
N GLU A 159 9.51 16.90 0.10
CA GLU A 159 10.69 17.30 0.88
C GLU A 159 11.54 16.10 1.29
N ASN A 160 10.90 15.05 1.83
CA ASN A 160 11.58 13.92 2.46
C ASN A 160 11.21 12.58 1.81
N ASN A 161 10.28 12.58 0.85
CA ASN A 161 9.69 11.37 0.28
C ASN A 161 8.98 10.52 1.35
N LYS A 162 8.39 11.17 2.37
CA LYS A 162 7.60 10.48 3.38
C LYS A 162 6.21 10.17 2.81
N PRO A 163 5.70 8.93 2.93
CA PRO A 163 4.32 8.62 2.56
C PRO A 163 3.30 9.56 3.23
N LEU A 164 2.33 10.07 2.45
CA LEU A 164 1.27 10.94 2.95
C LEU A 164 0.28 10.19 3.86
N ARG A 165 0.13 8.88 3.64
CA ARG A 165 -0.56 7.97 4.54
C ARG A 165 0.50 7.20 5.32
N ASP A 166 0.39 7.18 6.64
CA ASP A 166 1.33 6.43 7.48
C ASP A 166 1.35 4.96 7.09
N VAL A 167 2.54 4.47 6.74
CA VAL A 167 2.83 3.06 6.50
C VAL A 167 3.51 2.53 7.76
N LYS A 168 2.78 1.75 8.55
CA LYS A 168 3.19 1.34 9.90
C LYS A 168 3.44 -0.16 9.97
N ILE A 169 4.45 -0.53 10.74
CA ILE A 169 4.69 -1.90 11.21
C ILE A 169 3.84 -2.07 12.47
N ASP A 170 2.66 -2.65 12.35
CA ASP A 170 1.75 -2.83 13.49
C ASP A 170 2.24 -3.93 14.44
N ASP A 171 2.83 -4.98 13.87
CA ASP A 171 3.47 -6.04 14.63
C ASP A 171 4.68 -6.61 13.87
N CYS A 172 5.61 -7.19 14.62
CA CYS A 172 6.77 -7.87 14.06
C CYS A 172 7.19 -9.04 14.93
N GLY A 173 7.95 -9.97 14.37
CA GLY A 173 8.44 -11.11 15.12
C GLY A 173 9.25 -12.10 14.31
N VAL A 174 9.58 -13.22 14.95
CA VAL A 174 10.32 -14.35 14.36
C VAL A 174 9.32 -15.48 14.08
N LEU A 175 9.49 -16.13 12.94
CA LEU A 175 8.71 -17.31 12.56
C LEU A 175 9.45 -18.60 12.92
N PRO A 176 8.72 -19.71 13.13
CA PRO A 176 9.32 -21.03 13.31
C PRO A 176 10.26 -21.42 12.16
N ASP A 177 11.28 -22.22 12.46
CA ASP A 177 12.26 -22.68 11.46
C ASP A 177 11.60 -23.47 10.31
N ASP A 178 10.54 -24.22 10.62
CA ASP A 178 9.76 -25.02 9.68
C ASP A 178 8.73 -24.23 8.87
N TYR A 179 8.63 -22.91 9.08
CA TYR A 179 7.72 -22.05 8.33
C TYR A 179 7.94 -22.17 6.82
N GLN A 180 6.85 -22.48 6.11
CA GLN A 180 6.76 -22.50 4.66
C GLN A 180 5.90 -21.34 4.19
N VAL A 181 6.34 -20.67 3.12
CA VAL A 181 5.52 -19.66 2.44
C VAL A 181 4.30 -20.36 1.85
N PRO A 182 3.07 -19.96 2.22
CA PRO A 182 1.86 -20.52 1.62
C PRO A 182 1.83 -20.33 0.10
N GLU A 183 1.29 -21.28 -0.64
CA GLU A 183 1.21 -21.20 -2.12
C GLU A 183 0.44 -19.95 -2.61
N ASN A 184 -0.53 -19.51 -1.84
CA ASN A 184 -1.35 -18.33 -2.12
C ASN A 184 -0.87 -17.06 -1.39
N ALA A 185 0.38 -17.02 -0.89
CA ALA A 185 0.88 -15.91 -0.07
C ALA A 185 0.90 -14.55 -0.81
N GLU A 186 1.07 -14.55 -2.13
CA GLU A 186 1.03 -13.35 -2.97
C GLU A 186 -0.35 -13.08 -3.57
N ALA A 187 -1.34 -13.94 -3.33
CA ALA A 187 -2.69 -13.69 -3.81
C ALA A 187 -3.26 -12.44 -3.12
N THR A 188 -3.90 -11.58 -3.92
CA THR A 188 -4.62 -10.44 -3.37
C THR A 188 -5.71 -10.93 -2.40
N PRO A 189 -5.74 -10.41 -1.16
CA PRO A 189 -6.72 -10.81 -0.17
C PRO A 189 -8.13 -10.58 -0.68
N THR A 190 -8.99 -11.55 -0.40
CA THR A 190 -10.43 -11.39 -0.61
C THR A 190 -11.02 -10.77 0.64
N ASP A 191 -11.69 -9.64 0.50
CA ASP A 191 -12.40 -9.04 1.63
C ASP A 191 -13.65 -9.86 2.00
N GLU A 192 -14.31 -9.48 3.10
CA GLU A 192 -15.52 -10.15 3.59
C GLU A 192 -16.69 -10.15 2.59
N TYR A 193 -16.61 -9.35 1.52
CA TYR A 193 -17.63 -9.20 0.49
C TYR A 193 -17.27 -9.88 -0.83
N GLY A 194 -16.12 -10.54 -0.91
CA GLY A 194 -15.65 -11.24 -2.10
C GLY A 194 -14.84 -10.38 -3.08
N ASP A 195 -14.50 -9.15 -2.72
CA ASP A 195 -13.62 -8.31 -3.54
C ASP A 195 -12.18 -8.75 -3.31
N ASN A 196 -11.58 -9.31 -4.35
CA ASN A 196 -10.22 -9.77 -4.33
C ASN A 196 -9.28 -8.93 -5.19
N TYR A 197 -9.69 -7.75 -5.67
CA TYR A 197 -8.84 -6.93 -6.52
C TYR A 197 -7.97 -5.95 -5.71
N GLU A 198 -6.80 -5.56 -6.22
CA GLU A 198 -6.01 -4.48 -5.60
C GLU A 198 -6.71 -3.13 -5.76
N ASP A 199 -6.35 -2.14 -4.94
CA ASP A 199 -6.94 -0.79 -5.01
C ASP A 199 -6.51 0.00 -6.28
N VAL A 200 -5.46 -0.47 -6.95
CA VAL A 200 -4.84 0.12 -8.14
C VAL A 200 -4.77 -0.95 -9.22
N LEU A 201 -5.38 -0.74 -10.40
CA LEU A 201 -5.53 -1.82 -11.40
C LEU A 201 -4.19 -2.35 -11.89
N LYS A 202 -3.22 -1.45 -12.15
CA LYS A 202 -1.91 -1.83 -12.70
C LYS A 202 -1.07 -2.71 -11.77
N GLN A 203 -1.48 -2.83 -10.51
CA GLN A 203 -0.81 -3.64 -9.49
C GLN A 203 -1.46 -5.01 -9.31
N ASP A 204 -2.63 -5.23 -9.91
CA ASP A 204 -3.34 -6.50 -9.81
C ASP A 204 -2.89 -7.46 -10.92
N GLU A 205 -2.26 -8.57 -10.54
CA GLU A 205 -1.75 -9.57 -11.50
C GLU A 205 -2.84 -10.22 -12.36
N LYS A 206 -4.11 -10.16 -11.94
CA LYS A 206 -5.23 -10.72 -12.71
C LYS A 206 -5.70 -9.75 -13.81
N VAL A 207 -5.19 -8.52 -13.84
CA VAL A 207 -5.62 -7.49 -14.78
C VAL A 207 -4.49 -7.15 -15.73
N ASP A 208 -4.72 -7.42 -17.02
CA ASP A 208 -3.88 -6.89 -18.09
C ASP A 208 -4.52 -5.63 -18.64
N LEU A 209 -3.89 -4.48 -18.42
CA LEU A 209 -4.38 -3.18 -18.91
C LEU A 209 -4.44 -3.09 -20.44
N LYS A 210 -3.79 -3.99 -21.18
CA LYS A 210 -3.94 -4.07 -22.64
C LYS A 210 -5.15 -4.91 -23.06
N ASN A 211 -5.69 -5.71 -22.15
CA ASN A 211 -6.84 -6.56 -22.38
C ASN A 211 -8.10 -5.98 -21.72
N PHE A 212 -8.95 -5.38 -22.56
CA PHE A 212 -10.22 -4.79 -22.17
C PHE A 212 -11.09 -5.72 -21.31
N ASP A 213 -11.18 -7.01 -21.63
CA ASP A 213 -12.07 -7.94 -20.92
C ASP A 213 -11.63 -8.15 -19.48
N THR A 214 -10.31 -8.17 -19.21
CA THR A 214 -9.80 -8.34 -17.85
C THR A 214 -10.10 -7.12 -16.98
N VAL A 215 -9.97 -5.91 -17.55
CA VAL A 215 -10.30 -4.65 -16.89
C VAL A 215 -11.80 -4.53 -16.65
N LEU A 216 -12.62 -4.83 -17.67
CA LEU A 216 -14.07 -4.79 -17.56
C LEU A 216 -14.56 -5.78 -16.51
N LYS A 217 -14.02 -7.00 -16.49
CA LYS A 217 -14.34 -8.01 -15.49
C LYS A 217 -14.02 -7.54 -14.07
N ALA A 218 -12.89 -6.87 -13.85
CA ALA A 218 -12.54 -6.30 -12.55
C ALA A 218 -13.56 -5.24 -12.11
N ILE A 219 -13.85 -4.28 -13.00
CA ILE A 219 -14.81 -3.20 -12.72
C ILE A 219 -16.21 -3.76 -12.44
N GLU A 220 -16.71 -4.66 -13.28
CA GLU A 220 -18.06 -5.24 -13.11
C GLU A 220 -18.15 -6.09 -11.85
N THR A 221 -17.12 -6.88 -11.51
CA THR A 221 -17.10 -7.67 -10.27
C THR A 221 -17.21 -6.77 -9.04
N VAL A 222 -16.34 -5.75 -8.93
CA VAL A 222 -16.36 -4.81 -7.80
C VAL A 222 -17.66 -4.00 -7.76
N LYS A 223 -18.16 -3.56 -8.93
CA LYS A 223 -19.43 -2.83 -9.05
C LYS A 223 -20.63 -3.69 -8.60
N ASN A 224 -20.63 -4.98 -8.93
CA ASN A 224 -21.68 -5.91 -8.53
C ASN A 224 -21.68 -6.10 -7.00
N ILE A 225 -20.50 -6.23 -6.39
CA ILE A 225 -20.38 -6.25 -4.92
C ILE A 225 -20.96 -4.98 -4.32
N GLY A 226 -20.58 -3.80 -4.84
CA GLY A 226 -21.15 -2.52 -4.40
C GLY A 226 -22.68 -2.45 -4.55
N THR A 227 -23.22 -3.04 -5.62
CA THR A 227 -24.66 -3.10 -5.88
C THR A 227 -25.38 -4.01 -4.88
N GLU A 228 -24.82 -5.16 -4.56
CA GLU A 228 -25.37 -6.05 -3.54
C GLU A 228 -25.31 -5.42 -2.14
N GLN A 229 -24.23 -4.73 -1.78
CA GLN A 229 -24.14 -4.03 -0.51
C GLN A 229 -25.12 -2.85 -0.43
N PHE A 230 -25.34 -2.13 -1.55
CA PHE A 230 -26.34 -1.07 -1.61
C PHE A 230 -27.76 -1.61 -1.36
N LYS A 231 -28.13 -2.76 -1.96
CA LYS A 231 -29.43 -3.41 -1.73
C LYS A 231 -29.60 -3.80 -0.26
N LYS A 232 -28.52 -4.23 0.40
CA LYS A 232 -28.47 -4.53 1.84
C LYS A 232 -28.40 -3.29 2.74
N GLN A 233 -28.49 -2.08 2.16
CA GLN A 233 -28.36 -0.79 2.86
C GLN A 233 -27.01 -0.56 3.54
N ASN A 234 -25.99 -1.35 3.19
CA ASN A 234 -24.61 -1.13 3.62
C ASN A 234 -23.95 -0.07 2.72
N TYR A 235 -24.37 1.18 2.90
CA TYR A 235 -23.99 2.29 2.02
C TYR A 235 -22.51 2.65 2.11
N SER A 236 -21.87 2.42 3.26
CA SER A 236 -20.43 2.69 3.44
C SER A 236 -19.59 1.81 2.53
N VAL A 237 -19.81 0.50 2.60
CA VAL A 237 -19.10 -0.47 1.75
C VAL A 237 -19.47 -0.29 0.29
N ALA A 238 -20.76 -0.07 -0.02
CA ALA A 238 -21.17 0.21 -1.39
C ALA A 238 -20.42 1.42 -1.98
N LEU A 239 -20.30 2.50 -1.20
CA LEU A 239 -19.54 3.70 -1.61
C LEU A 239 -18.07 3.36 -1.86
N GLU A 240 -17.41 2.64 -0.94
CA GLU A 240 -16.01 2.22 -1.11
C GLU A 240 -15.79 1.44 -2.40
N LYS A 241 -16.68 0.48 -2.72
CA LYS A 241 -16.60 -0.31 -3.95
C LYS A 241 -16.81 0.53 -5.20
N TYR A 242 -17.79 1.44 -5.21
CA TYR A 242 -18.00 2.30 -6.37
C TYR A 242 -16.85 3.30 -6.57
N VAL A 243 -16.28 3.85 -5.49
CA VAL A 243 -15.09 4.71 -5.56
C VAL A 243 -13.89 3.94 -6.09
N LYS A 244 -13.72 2.67 -5.71
CA LYS A 244 -12.69 1.79 -6.29
C LYS A 244 -12.90 1.59 -7.80
N CYS A 245 -14.12 1.32 -8.25
CA CYS A 245 -14.44 1.24 -9.68
C CYS A 245 -14.16 2.55 -10.43
N ASP A 246 -14.42 3.70 -9.80
CA ASP A 246 -14.15 5.01 -10.40
C ASP A 246 -12.64 5.24 -10.58
N LYS A 247 -11.81 4.85 -9.60
CA LYS A 247 -10.34 4.85 -9.74
C LYS A 247 -9.88 3.94 -10.88
N PHE A 248 -10.43 2.73 -10.98
CA PHE A 248 -10.13 1.80 -12.06
C PHE A 248 -10.38 2.42 -13.44
N LEU A 249 -11.53 3.08 -13.63
CA LEU A 249 -11.86 3.79 -14.87
C LEU A 249 -10.92 4.98 -15.16
N LYS A 250 -10.47 5.67 -14.10
CA LYS A 250 -9.54 6.80 -14.20
C LYS A 250 -8.09 6.38 -14.41
N GLU A 251 -7.76 5.10 -14.26
CA GLU A 251 -6.44 4.55 -14.61
C GLU A 251 -6.42 3.91 -16.00
N TYR A 252 -7.59 3.64 -16.57
CA TYR A 252 -7.73 2.94 -17.83
C TYR A 252 -7.86 3.89 -19.03
N PHE A 253 -6.75 4.15 -19.71
CA PHE A 253 -6.65 4.99 -20.92
C PHE A 253 -6.02 4.24 -22.11
N PRO A 254 -6.66 3.19 -22.63
CA PRO A 254 -6.18 2.50 -23.82
C PRO A 254 -6.28 3.38 -25.08
N GLU A 255 -5.28 3.28 -25.96
CA GLU A 255 -5.23 4.01 -27.23
C GLU A 255 -6.03 3.30 -28.34
N ASP A 256 -6.18 1.97 -28.25
CA ASP A 256 -6.71 1.12 -29.32
C ASP A 256 -8.01 0.38 -28.91
N LEU A 257 -9.05 1.11 -28.49
CA LEU A 257 -10.36 0.49 -28.20
C LEU A 257 -11.28 0.49 -29.41
N GLU A 258 -12.04 -0.60 -29.54
CA GLU A 258 -13.16 -0.67 -30.45
C GLU A 258 -14.31 0.23 -29.99
N LYS A 259 -15.14 0.68 -30.94
CA LYS A 259 -16.25 1.62 -30.67
C LYS A 259 -17.21 1.12 -29.59
N GLU A 260 -17.53 -0.18 -29.58
CA GLU A 260 -18.41 -0.80 -28.59
C GLU A 260 -17.80 -0.78 -27.18
N GLN A 261 -16.49 -1.02 -27.08
CA GLN A 261 -15.74 -0.98 -25.82
C GLN A 261 -15.70 0.44 -25.26
N ILE A 262 -15.47 1.45 -26.12
CA ILE A 262 -15.53 2.87 -25.75
C ILE A 262 -16.92 3.23 -25.20
N GLU A 263 -17.98 2.81 -25.89
CA GLU A 263 -19.35 3.06 -25.47
C GLU A 263 -19.62 2.44 -24.09
N LYS A 264 -19.19 1.20 -23.87
CA LYS A 264 -19.32 0.50 -22.58
C LYS A 264 -18.59 1.23 -21.45
N ILE A 265 -17.36 1.70 -21.66
CA ILE A 265 -16.60 2.49 -20.68
C ILE A 265 -17.32 3.80 -20.38
N ASN A 266 -17.79 4.50 -21.40
CA ASN A 266 -18.48 5.78 -21.22
C ASN A 266 -19.79 5.61 -20.44
N GLN A 267 -20.54 4.53 -20.68
CA GLN A 267 -21.70 4.17 -19.86
C GLN A 267 -21.30 3.88 -18.41
N LEU A 268 -20.17 3.21 -18.17
CA LEU A 268 -19.65 2.97 -16.82
C LEU A 268 -19.23 4.28 -16.12
N LYS A 269 -18.57 5.20 -16.82
CA LYS A 269 -18.21 6.55 -16.36
C LYS A 269 -19.42 7.42 -15.99
N VAL A 270 -20.62 7.08 -16.45
CA VAL A 270 -21.88 7.70 -16.00
C VAL A 270 -22.49 6.93 -14.82
N SER A 271 -22.60 5.61 -14.95
CA SER A 271 -23.32 4.78 -13.98
C SER A 271 -22.62 4.72 -12.61
N ILE A 272 -21.29 4.69 -12.56
CA ILE A 272 -20.53 4.58 -11.31
C ILE A 272 -20.59 5.88 -10.50
N PRO A 273 -20.29 7.07 -11.05
CA PRO A 273 -20.45 8.32 -10.31
C PRO A 273 -21.89 8.58 -9.86
N LEU A 274 -22.90 8.17 -10.65
CA LEU A 274 -24.28 8.16 -10.16
C LEU A 274 -24.46 7.27 -8.92
N ASN A 275 -23.87 6.07 -8.90
CA ASN A 275 -23.95 5.18 -7.75
C ASN A 275 -23.20 5.74 -6.53
N ILE A 276 -22.02 6.36 -6.73
CA ILE A 276 -21.28 7.09 -5.69
C ILE A 276 -22.18 8.20 -5.11
N ALA A 277 -22.75 9.05 -5.95
CA ALA A 277 -23.57 10.19 -5.51
C ALA A 277 -24.77 9.77 -4.65
N ILE A 278 -25.44 8.65 -4.97
CA ILE A 278 -26.57 8.20 -4.14
C ILE A 278 -26.12 7.59 -2.81
N CYS A 279 -25.01 6.85 -2.78
CA CYS A 279 -24.47 6.29 -1.53
C CYS A 279 -23.97 7.41 -0.61
N ALA A 280 -23.20 8.34 -1.16
CA ALA A 280 -22.71 9.51 -0.43
C ALA A 280 -23.86 10.35 0.13
N LEU A 281 -24.96 10.52 -0.62
CA LEU A 281 -26.15 11.22 -0.13
C LEU A 281 -26.78 10.50 1.07
N LYS A 282 -26.86 9.17 1.04
CA LYS A 282 -27.36 8.35 2.17
C LYS A 282 -26.45 8.46 3.41
N LEU A 283 -25.16 8.64 3.20
CA LEU A 283 -24.16 8.80 4.26
C LEU A 283 -23.97 10.27 4.69
N LYS A 284 -24.70 11.21 4.08
CA LYS A 284 -24.58 12.66 4.31
C LYS A 284 -23.20 13.24 3.97
N ASP A 285 -22.42 12.55 3.12
CA ASP A 285 -21.19 13.10 2.55
C ASP A 285 -21.52 13.98 1.34
N TYR A 286 -22.04 15.18 1.63
CA TYR A 286 -22.53 16.08 0.59
C TYR A 286 -21.41 16.58 -0.34
N LYS A 287 -20.16 16.65 0.14
CA LYS A 287 -19.01 17.03 -0.71
C LYS A 287 -18.80 16.01 -1.81
N GLN A 288 -18.79 14.72 -1.46
CA GLN A 288 -18.66 13.64 -2.44
C GLN A 288 -19.86 13.60 -3.40
N VAL A 289 -21.09 13.90 -2.93
CA VAL A 289 -22.27 14.03 -3.82
C VAL A 289 -22.05 15.10 -4.87
N LEU A 290 -21.54 16.27 -4.49
CA LEU A 290 -21.30 17.38 -5.42
C LEU A 290 -20.28 17.02 -6.50
N VAL A 291 -19.17 16.38 -6.11
CA VAL A 291 -18.12 15.95 -7.04
C VAL A 291 -18.68 14.93 -8.03
N ALA A 292 -19.20 13.80 -7.52
CA ALA A 292 -19.67 12.70 -8.36
C ALA A 292 -20.85 13.09 -9.26
N SER A 293 -21.76 13.93 -8.76
CA SER A 293 -22.87 14.42 -9.60
C SER A 293 -22.39 15.36 -10.69
N SER A 294 -21.36 16.16 -10.43
CA SER A 294 -20.80 17.07 -11.44
C SER A 294 -20.07 16.29 -12.53
N GLU A 295 -19.30 15.25 -12.18
CA GLU A 295 -18.68 14.35 -13.16
C GLU A 295 -19.71 13.79 -14.15
N VAL A 296 -20.89 13.37 -13.67
CA VAL A 296 -21.97 12.87 -14.55
C VAL A 296 -22.49 13.95 -15.51
N LEU A 297 -22.60 15.20 -15.06
CA LEU A 297 -23.15 16.28 -15.89
C LEU A 297 -22.24 16.65 -17.07
N TYR A 298 -20.93 16.41 -16.92
CA TYR A 298 -19.94 16.66 -17.95
C TYR A 298 -19.53 15.39 -18.73
N ALA A 299 -20.10 14.23 -18.38
CA ALA A 299 -19.81 12.99 -19.10
C ALA A 299 -20.51 12.94 -20.46
N GLU A 300 -19.76 12.60 -21.52
CA GLU A 300 -20.26 12.60 -22.90
C GLU A 300 -21.44 11.64 -23.12
N ALA A 301 -21.43 10.48 -22.46
CA ALA A 301 -22.49 9.47 -22.58
C ALA A 301 -23.69 9.70 -21.63
N ALA A 302 -23.74 10.83 -20.92
CA ALA A 302 -24.85 11.10 -20.01
C ALA A 302 -26.12 11.49 -20.79
N ASP A 303 -27.13 10.63 -20.74
CA ASP A 303 -28.46 10.93 -21.25
C ASP A 303 -29.21 11.91 -20.32
N GLU A 304 -30.33 12.45 -20.79
CA GLU A 304 -31.13 13.42 -20.02
C GLU A 304 -31.64 12.83 -18.70
N LYS A 305 -31.87 11.51 -18.64
CA LYS A 305 -32.29 10.82 -17.42
C LYS A 305 -31.17 10.76 -16.38
N ALA A 306 -29.94 10.50 -16.81
CA ALA A 306 -28.75 10.52 -15.96
C ALA A 306 -28.47 11.93 -15.44
N LYS A 307 -28.52 12.94 -16.33
CA LYS A 307 -28.37 14.35 -15.95
C LYS A 307 -29.44 14.79 -14.95
N ALA A 308 -30.70 14.43 -15.16
CA ALA A 308 -31.78 14.73 -14.21
C ALA A 308 -31.52 14.12 -12.82
N LYS A 309 -31.08 12.85 -12.75
CA LYS A 309 -30.70 12.20 -11.48
C LYS A 309 -29.53 12.93 -10.81
N ALA A 310 -28.52 13.31 -11.57
CA ALA A 310 -27.34 14.02 -11.05
C ALA A 310 -27.73 15.41 -10.51
N LEU A 311 -28.50 16.20 -11.27
CA LEU A 311 -29.01 17.51 -10.84
C LEU A 311 -29.84 17.40 -9.56
N TYR A 312 -30.74 16.42 -9.48
CA TYR A 312 -31.57 16.20 -8.30
C TYR A 312 -30.72 15.94 -7.04
N ARG A 313 -29.76 15.00 -7.13
CA ARG A 313 -28.88 14.65 -6.01
C ARG A 313 -27.96 15.81 -5.61
N ARG A 314 -27.43 16.53 -6.61
CA ARG A 314 -26.60 17.73 -6.38
C ARG A 314 -27.40 18.84 -5.71
N GLY A 315 -28.65 19.05 -6.11
CA GLY A 315 -29.57 20.01 -5.49
C GLY A 315 -29.86 19.69 -4.02
N LEU A 316 -30.11 18.41 -3.70
CA LEU A 316 -30.28 17.97 -2.31
C LEU A 316 -29.02 18.20 -1.48
N ALA A 317 -27.84 17.92 -2.03
CA ALA A 317 -26.58 18.18 -1.34
C ALA A 317 -26.39 19.68 -1.04
N TYR A 318 -26.63 20.57 -2.02
CA TYR A 318 -26.58 22.01 -1.78
C TYR A 318 -27.59 22.47 -0.72
N TYR A 319 -28.81 21.96 -0.77
CA TYR A 319 -29.84 22.27 0.23
C TYR A 319 -29.39 21.90 1.65
N HIS A 320 -28.82 20.70 1.84
CA HIS A 320 -28.34 20.26 3.14
C HIS A 320 -27.08 21.00 3.61
N ILE A 321 -26.17 21.33 2.70
CA ILE A 321 -25.01 22.17 3.03
C ILE A 321 -25.48 23.55 3.50
N TRP A 322 -26.41 24.18 2.78
CA TRP A 322 -26.96 25.47 3.16
C TRP A 322 -27.63 25.43 4.54
N LEU A 323 -28.47 24.42 4.81
CA LEU A 323 -29.08 24.23 6.14
C LEU A 323 -28.07 24.07 7.27
N SER A 324 -26.89 23.51 7.01
CA SER A 324 -25.85 23.36 8.04
C SER A 324 -25.10 24.65 8.36
N MET A 325 -25.26 25.68 7.52
CA MET A 325 -24.64 27.00 7.68
C MET A 325 -25.57 28.03 8.35
N THR A 326 -26.84 27.69 8.53
CA THR A 326 -27.90 28.52 9.15
C THR A 326 -28.29 27.96 10.50
#